data_AF-A0A2W3Z8X4-F1
#
_entry.id   AF-A0A2W3Z8X4-F1
#
_cell.length_a   1.000
_cell.length_b   1.000
_cell.length_c   1.000
_cell.angle_alpha   90.00
_cell.angle_beta   90.00
_cell.angle_gamma   90.00
#
_symmetry.space_group_name_H-M   'P 1'
#
loop_
_entity.id
_entity.type
_entity.pdbx_description
1 polymer ?
#
loop_
_entity_poly.entity_id
_entity_poly.type
_entity_poly.pdbx_seq_one_letter_code
_entity_poly.pdbx_strand_id
1 'polypeptide(L)' 'MNKFRTRRYIRQYFKENKEEKTINLDLKNFNDNQINIVLDELWKLKIIQLSRKTNQLLSIQTH' A
#
# COMPACT_ATOMS: atom_id res chain seq x y z
N MET A 1 7.37 -14.12 -5.06
CA MET A 1 8.09 -13.13 -4.22
C MET A 1 7.94 -13.50 -2.76
N ASN A 2 9.01 -13.50 -1.95
CA ASN A 2 8.90 -13.82 -0.52
C ASN A 2 8.05 -12.79 0.24
N LYS A 3 7.25 -13.24 1.22
CA LYS A 3 6.37 -12.40 2.06
C LYS A 3 7.08 -11.14 2.61
N PHE A 4 8.32 -11.29 3.06
CA PHE A 4 9.14 -10.17 3.55
C PHE A 4 9.48 -9.13 2.48
N ARG A 5 9.71 -9.56 1.23
CA ARG A 5 10.01 -8.67 0.11
C ARG A 5 8.78 -7.84 -0.25
N THR A 6 7.60 -8.45 -0.30
CA THR A 6 6.33 -7.74 -0.54
C THR A 6 6.06 -6.68 0.53
N ARG A 7 6.22 -7.02 1.81
CA ARG A 7 6.07 -6.05 2.90
C ARG A 7 7.06 -4.89 2.81
N ARG A 8 8.34 -5.19 2.55
CA ARG A 8 9.38 -4.18 2.41
C ARG A 8 9.07 -3.24 1.25
N TYR A 9 8.67 -3.79 0.11
CA TYR A 9 8.30 -3.02 -1.08
C TYR A 9 7.17 -2.02 -0.76
N ILE A 10 6.06 -2.47 -0.18
CA ILE A 10 4.93 -1.60 0.17
C ILE A 10 5.34 -0.51 1.17
N ARG A 11 6.07 -0.88 2.23
CA ARG A 11 6.56 0.10 3.23
C ARG A 11 7.43 1.18 2.58
N GLN A 12 8.32 0.78 1.69
CA GLN A 12 9.21 1.70 0.99
C GLN A 12 8.40 2.61 0.06
N TYR A 13 7.48 2.06 -0.72
CA TYR A 13 6.61 2.81 -1.61
C TYR A 13 5.82 3.90 -0.87
N PHE A 14 5.19 3.59 0.27
CA PHE A 14 4.48 4.59 1.07
C PHE A 14 5.39 5.62 1.73
N LYS A 15 6.64 5.24 2.05
CA LYS A 15 7.62 6.17 2.61
C LYS A 15 8.07 7.19 1.57
N GLU A 16 8.29 6.75 0.34
CA GLU A 16 8.69 7.59 -0.79
C GLU A 16 7.55 8.53 -1.20
N ASN A 17 6.31 8.06 -1.20
CA ASN A 17 5.13 8.84 -1.62
C ASN A 17 4.38 9.48 -0.44
N LYS A 18 5.03 9.64 0.72
CA LYS A 18 4.38 10.12 1.96
C LYS A 18 3.79 11.52 1.81
N GLU A 19 4.39 12.36 0.97
CA GLU A 19 4.00 13.76 0.77
C GLU A 19 3.02 13.94 -0.41
N GLU A 20 2.82 12.90 -1.22
CA GLU A 20 1.92 12.97 -2.36
C GLU A 20 0.47 13.07 -1.89
N LYS A 21 -0.30 13.96 -2.51
CA LYS A 21 -1.75 14.08 -2.24
C LYS A 21 -2.53 12.88 -2.75
N THR A 22 -1.98 12.14 -3.71
CA THR A 22 -2.64 11.01 -4.34
C THR A 22 -1.65 9.88 -4.47
N ILE A 23 -1.94 8.74 -3.83
CA ILE A 23 -1.11 7.55 -3.88
C ILE A 23 -1.89 6.47 -4.63
N ASN A 24 -1.32 6.01 -5.74
CA ASN A 24 -1.93 5.00 -6.62
C ASN A 24 -1.18 3.68 -6.52
N LEU A 25 -1.76 2.72 -5.81
CA LEU A 25 -1.18 1.39 -5.64
C LEU A 25 -1.73 0.44 -6.70
N ASP A 26 -0.91 0.10 -7.69
CA ASP A 26 -1.25 -0.91 -8.71
C ASP A 26 -0.75 -2.31 -8.28
N LEU A 27 -1.70 -3.22 -8.05
CA LEU A 27 -1.46 -4.60 -7.63
C LEU A 27 -1.81 -5.63 -8.71
N LYS A 28 -2.02 -5.22 -9.97
CA LYS A 28 -2.38 -6.15 -11.08
C LYS A 28 -1.39 -7.31 -11.26
N ASN A 29 -0.12 -7.05 -11.00
CA ASN A 29 0.94 -8.06 -11.13
C ASN A 29 1.15 -8.90 -9.86
N PHE A 30 0.33 -8.71 -8.82
CA PHE A 30 0.43 -9.42 -7.55
C PHE A 30 -0.53 -10.59 -7.55
N ASN A 31 -0.08 -11.75 -7.08
CA ASN A 31 -1.00 -12.86 -6.82
C ASN A 31 -1.82 -12.63 -5.54
N ASP A 32 -2.87 -13.42 -5.34
CA ASP A 32 -3.80 -13.26 -4.22
C ASP A 32 -3.10 -13.29 -2.85
N ASN A 33 -2.10 -14.14 -2.67
CA ASN A 33 -1.34 -14.20 -1.41
C ASN A 33 -0.54 -12.91 -1.18
N GLN A 34 0.06 -12.36 -2.23
CA GLN A 34 0.76 -11.07 -2.15
C GLN A 34 -0.22 -9.93 -1.88
N ILE A 35 -1.37 -9.89 -2.54
CA ILE A 35 -2.44 -8.89 -2.30
C ILE A 35 -2.86 -8.93 -0.83
N ASN A 36 -3.12 -10.12 -0.27
CA ASN A 36 -3.47 -10.28 1.14
C ASN A 36 -2.36 -9.75 2.07
N ILE A 37 -1.09 -9.99 1.74
CA ILE A 37 0.04 -9.43 2.50
C ILE A 37 0.06 -7.91 2.42
N VAL A 38 -0.22 -7.33 1.25
CA VAL A 38 -0.28 -5.87 1.08
C VAL A 38 -1.41 -5.28 1.93
N LEU A 39 -2.61 -5.85 1.87
CA LEU A 39 -3.77 -5.38 2.63
C LEU A 39 -3.53 -5.46 4.15
N ASP A 40 -2.97 -6.56 4.65
CA ASP A 40 -2.56 -6.72 6.05
C ASP A 40 -1.54 -5.63 6.47
N GLU A 41 -0.60 -5.31 5.59
CA GLU A 41 0.42 -4.30 5.87
C GLU A 41 -0.15 -2.87 5.88
N LEU A 42 -1.04 -2.55 4.94
CA LEU A 42 -1.76 -1.27 4.90
C LEU A 42 -2.58 -1.04 6.17
N TRP A 43 -3.24 -2.09 6.65
CA TRP A 43 -4.00 -2.06 7.89
C TRP A 43 -3.09 -1.79 9.10
N LYS A 44 -1.98 -2.53 9.21
CA LYS A 44 -0.99 -2.36 10.30
C LYS A 44 -0.39 -0.96 10.35
N LEU A 45 -0.07 -0.40 9.18
CA LEU A 45 0.49 0.94 9.05
C LEU A 45 -0.56 2.04 9.20
N LYS A 46 -1.83 1.70 9.41
CA LYS A 46 -2.95 2.63 9.55
C LYS A 46 -3.04 3.62 8.38
N ILE A 47 -2.63 3.20 7.17
CA ILE A 47 -2.52 4.06 5.99
C ILE A 47 -3.85 4.73 5.66
N ILE A 48 -4.96 4.00 5.77
CA ILE A 48 -6.32 4.53 5.55
C ILE A 48 -6.69 5.60 6.58
N GLN A 49 -6.28 5.44 7.85
CA GLN A 49 -6.57 6.42 8.89
C GLN A 49 -5.71 7.67 8.73
N LEU A 50 -4.44 7.49 8.38
CA LEU A 50 -3.51 8.57 8.13
C LEU A 50 -3.92 9.39 6.91
N SER A 51 -4.30 8.73 5.81
CA SER A 51 -4.71 9.41 4.58
C SER A 51 -5.92 10.31 4.78
N ARG A 52 -6.88 9.90 5.62
CA ARG A 52 -8.02 10.75 6.00
C ARG A 52 -7.60 11.99 6.77
N LYS A 53 -6.57 11.90 7.64
CA LYS A 53 -6.06 13.06 8.40
C LYS A 53 -5.28 14.03 7.52
N THR A 54 -4.58 13.50 6.52
CA THR A 54 -3.74 14.28 5.61
C THR A 54 -4.46 14.71 4.33
N ASN A 55 -5.75 14.39 4.18
CA ASN A 55 -6.53 14.57 2.95
C ASN A 55 -5.85 13.95 1.71
N GLN A 56 -5.21 12.80 1.89
CA GLN A 56 -4.59 12.03 0.82
C GLN A 56 -5.58 11.04 0.22
N LEU A 57 -5.64 11.00 -1.11
CA LEU A 57 -6.44 10.05 -1.85
C LEU A 57 -5.62 8.77 -2.07
N LEU A 58 -6.18 7.62 -1.69
CA LEU A 58 -5.60 6.31 -1.93
C LEU A 58 -6.44 5.58 -2.97
N SER A 59 -5.83 5.26 -4.09
CA SER A 59 -6.43 4.38 -5.10
C SER A 59 -5.68 3.05 -5.08
N ILE A 60 -6.39 1.94 -4.94
CA ILE A 60 -5.81 0.60 -4.96
C ILE A 60 -6.46 -0.16 -6.11
N GLN A 61 -5.67 -0.54 -7.11
CA GLN A 61 -6.12 -1.32 -8.26
C GLN A 61 -5.69 -2.77 -8.07
N THR A 62 -6.67 -3.67 -8.00
CA THR A 62 -6.44 -5.12 -7.81
C THR A 62 -6.73 -5.96 -9.06
N HIS A 63 -7.37 -5.36 -10.08
CA HIS A 63 -7.75 -5.98 -11.35
C HIS A 63 -7.31 -5.11 -12.53
#